data_AF-A0AA45RZ71-F1
#
_entry.id   AF-A0AA45RZ71-F1
#
_cell.length_a   1.000
_cell.length_b   1.000
_cell.length_c   1.000
_cell.angle_alpha   90.00
_cell.angle_beta   90.00
_cell.angle_gamma   90.00
#
_symmetry.space_group_name_H-M   'P 1'
#
loop_
_entity.id
_entity.type
_entity.pdbx_description
1 polymer ?
#
loop_
_entity_poly.entity_id
_entity_poly.type
_entity_poly.pdbx_seq_one_letter_code
_entity_poly.pdbx_strand_id
1 'polypeptide(L)'
;MKKIITAAAFLALSASAFAQQSVAFVEPFDGSTVTSPFRVKFAVTGMDVKPAGDMTANTGHHHLLINAAPVKAGEVVPADDQHIHFGKGQTETEVKLAPGTYVLSLQFANGLHQSYGPGMSTSIKVTVK
;
A
#
# COMPACT_ATOMS: atom_id res chain seq x y z
N MET A 1 -8.35 -24.80 -62.67
CA MET A 1 -9.05 -24.36 -61.45
C MET A 1 -8.04 -24.33 -60.30
N LYS A 2 -7.49 -23.16 -59.94
CA LYS A 2 -6.52 -23.02 -58.84
C LYS A 2 -7.25 -22.37 -57.65
N LYS A 3 -7.46 -23.13 -56.57
CA LYS A 3 -8.00 -22.61 -55.31
C LYS A 3 -6.85 -21.97 -54.55
N ILE A 4 -6.86 -20.65 -54.46
CA ILE A 4 -5.96 -19.89 -53.60
C ILE A 4 -6.64 -19.87 -52.23
N ILE A 5 -6.05 -20.55 -51.24
CA ILE A 5 -6.49 -20.50 -49.85
C ILE A 5 -5.62 -19.45 -49.17
N THR A 6 -6.20 -18.30 -48.88
CA THR A 6 -5.57 -17.25 -48.07
C THR A 6 -5.75 -17.63 -46.61
N ALA A 7 -4.67 -18.00 -45.91
CA ALA A 7 -4.68 -18.15 -44.47
C ALA A 7 -4.44 -16.77 -43.85
N ALA A 8 -5.46 -16.21 -43.18
CA ALA A 8 -5.31 -15.03 -42.36
C ALA A 8 -4.76 -15.45 -40.98
N ALA A 9 -3.52 -15.06 -40.68
CA ALA A 9 -2.93 -15.23 -39.36
C ALA A 9 -3.51 -14.15 -38.42
N PHE A 10 -4.36 -14.56 -37.49
CA PHE A 10 -4.76 -13.72 -36.35
C PHE A 10 -3.62 -13.70 -35.33
N LEU A 11 -2.89 -12.59 -35.26
CA LEU A 11 -1.94 -12.33 -34.18
C LEU A 11 -2.75 -11.83 -32.97
N ALA A 12 -3.01 -12.71 -32.00
CA ALA A 12 -3.54 -12.29 -30.71
C ALA A 12 -2.40 -11.65 -29.90
N LEU A 13 -2.39 -10.32 -29.78
CA LEU A 13 -1.59 -9.63 -28.76
C LEU A 13 -2.26 -9.87 -27.41
N SER A 14 -1.78 -10.85 -26.65
CA SER A 14 -2.05 -10.93 -25.22
C SER A 14 -1.26 -9.83 -24.51
N ALA A 15 -1.88 -8.65 -24.36
CA ALA A 15 -1.41 -7.67 -23.39
C ALA A 15 -1.69 -8.24 -21.99
N SER A 16 -0.68 -8.81 -21.35
CA SER A 16 -0.72 -9.10 -19.92
C SER A 16 -0.92 -7.76 -19.21
N ALA A 17 -2.16 -7.46 -18.81
CA ALA A 17 -2.43 -6.37 -17.89
C ALA A 17 -1.82 -6.77 -16.53
N PHE A 18 -0.56 -6.40 -16.30
CA PHE A 18 0.00 -6.44 -14.95
C PHE A 18 -0.90 -5.54 -14.10
N ALA A 19 -1.62 -6.13 -13.15
CA ALA A 19 -2.39 -5.37 -12.19
C ALA A 19 -1.42 -4.40 -11.49
N GLN A 20 -1.73 -3.10 -11.56
CA GLN A 20 -0.88 -2.08 -10.96
C GLN A 20 -0.82 -2.29 -9.45
N GLN A 21 0.40 -2.43 -8.91
CA GLN A 21 0.61 -2.57 -7.48
C GLN A 21 0.30 -1.25 -6.77
N SER A 22 -0.42 -1.33 -5.66
CA SER A 22 -0.80 -0.14 -4.89
C SER A 22 -1.22 -0.49 -3.47
N VAL A 23 -1.29 0.52 -2.61
CA VAL A 23 -1.94 0.46 -1.31
C VAL A 23 -3.05 1.49 -1.22
N ALA A 24 -4.05 1.22 -0.38
CA ALA A 24 -5.18 2.10 -0.17
C ALA A 24 -5.59 2.16 1.31
N PHE A 25 -6.05 3.32 1.75
CA PHE A 25 -6.90 3.41 2.93
C PHE A 25 -8.31 2.96 2.55
N VAL A 26 -8.82 1.95 3.24
CA VAL A 26 -10.23 1.54 3.18
C VAL A 26 -11.05 2.42 4.12
N GLU A 27 -10.46 2.78 5.26
CA GLU A 27 -11.01 3.69 6.26
C GLU A 27 -9.84 4.31 7.05
N PRO A 28 -9.90 5.58 7.46
CA PRO A 28 -10.86 6.58 7.03
C PRO A 28 -10.56 7.04 5.58
N PHE A 29 -11.53 7.71 4.96
CA PHE A 29 -11.32 8.33 3.64
C PHE A 29 -10.56 9.65 3.75
N ASP A 30 -9.97 10.11 2.65
CA ASP A 30 -9.35 11.44 2.59
C ASP A 30 -10.34 12.56 2.96
N GLY A 31 -9.89 13.51 3.77
CA GLY A 31 -10.69 14.61 4.30
C GLY A 31 -11.60 14.23 5.47
N SER A 32 -11.58 12.98 5.95
CA SER A 32 -12.47 12.55 7.03
C SER A 32 -12.24 13.33 8.33
N THR A 33 -13.33 13.55 9.06
CA THR A 33 -13.30 14.00 10.44
C THR A 33 -13.67 12.85 11.35
N VAL A 34 -12.81 12.55 12.33
CA VAL A 34 -12.89 11.35 13.19
C VAL A 34 -12.81 11.73 14.67
N THR A 35 -13.28 10.84 15.55
CA THR A 35 -13.13 10.95 17.02
C THR A 35 -12.07 9.97 17.49
N SER A 36 -11.22 10.38 18.43
CA SER A 36 -10.15 9.53 18.97
C SER A 36 -10.66 8.57 20.07
N PRO A 37 -10.29 7.27 20.05
CA PRO A 37 -9.54 6.58 19.01
C PRO A 37 -10.42 6.29 17.79
N PHE A 38 -9.80 6.22 16.60
CA PHE A 38 -10.49 5.90 15.36
C PHE A 38 -9.84 4.69 14.68
N ARG A 39 -10.66 3.91 13.96
CA ARG A 39 -10.18 2.79 13.16
C ARG A 39 -9.46 3.30 11.92
N VAL A 40 -8.39 2.62 11.57
CA VAL A 40 -7.72 2.78 10.27
C VAL A 40 -7.57 1.39 9.67
N LYS A 41 -8.01 1.23 8.42
CA LYS A 41 -8.01 -0.02 7.66
C LYS A 41 -7.32 0.17 6.32
N PHE A 42 -6.52 -0.81 5.95
CA PHE A 42 -5.61 -0.77 4.81
C PHE A 42 -5.94 -1.90 3.82
N ALA A 43 -5.53 -1.70 2.57
CA ALA A 43 -5.52 -2.72 1.54
C ALA A 43 -4.23 -2.62 0.70
N VAL A 44 -3.86 -3.74 0.09
CA VAL A 44 -2.81 -3.84 -0.93
C VAL A 44 -3.38 -4.54 -2.16
N THR A 45 -2.98 -4.09 -3.35
CA THR A 45 -3.35 -4.68 -4.65
C THR A 45 -2.09 -5.15 -5.35
N GLY A 46 -2.12 -6.34 -5.96
CA GLY A 46 -1.01 -6.88 -6.75
C GLY A 46 0.15 -7.45 -5.92
N MET A 47 0.03 -7.49 -4.59
CA MET A 47 0.98 -8.09 -3.63
C MET A 47 0.22 -8.73 -2.47
N ASP A 48 0.88 -9.62 -1.73
CA ASP A 48 0.31 -10.27 -0.55
C ASP A 48 0.89 -9.72 0.76
N VAL A 49 0.08 -9.75 1.82
CA VAL A 49 0.53 -9.38 3.16
C VAL A 49 1.19 -10.58 3.85
N LYS A 50 2.40 -10.38 4.39
CA LYS A 50 3.17 -11.35 5.18
C LYS A 50 3.84 -10.68 6.39
N PRO A 51 4.07 -11.40 7.49
CA PRO A 51 4.81 -10.86 8.62
C PRO A 51 6.22 -10.40 8.26
N ALA A 52 6.76 -9.46 9.03
CA ALA A 52 8.17 -9.12 9.00
C ALA A 52 9.03 -10.37 9.21
N GLY A 53 10.17 -10.42 8.52
CA GLY A 53 11.05 -11.58 8.41
C GLY A 53 10.69 -12.56 7.28
N ASP A 54 9.46 -12.53 6.77
CA ASP A 54 9.11 -13.30 5.56
C ASP A 54 9.68 -12.60 4.31
N MET A 55 10.54 -13.32 3.59
CA MET A 55 11.26 -12.82 2.41
C MET A 55 10.66 -13.33 1.10
N THR A 56 9.43 -13.86 1.13
CA THR A 56 8.72 -14.29 -0.08
C THR A 56 8.60 -13.13 -1.05
N ALA A 57 8.97 -13.36 -2.31
CA ALA A 57 8.88 -12.34 -3.36
C ALA A 57 7.44 -11.84 -3.51
N ASN A 58 7.29 -10.55 -3.84
CA ASN A 58 5.99 -9.91 -4.02
C ASN A 58 5.09 -9.90 -2.76
N THR A 59 5.70 -9.86 -1.57
CA THR A 59 4.99 -9.80 -0.28
C THR A 59 5.56 -8.71 0.64
N GLY A 60 4.81 -8.34 1.67
CA GLY A 60 5.27 -7.35 2.63
C GLY A 60 4.25 -7.05 3.72
N HIS A 61 4.42 -5.94 4.41
CA HIS A 61 3.47 -5.47 5.42
C HIS A 61 3.34 -3.94 5.41
N HIS A 62 2.27 -3.47 6.03
CA HIS A 62 1.92 -2.06 6.09
C HIS A 62 2.70 -1.32 7.18
N HIS A 63 2.84 -0.02 6.98
CA HIS A 63 3.29 0.96 7.96
C HIS A 63 2.37 2.18 7.86
N LEU A 64 2.05 2.80 9.00
CA LEU A 64 1.34 4.07 9.05
C LEU A 64 2.29 5.17 9.52
N LEU A 65 2.46 6.19 8.68
CA LEU A 65 3.31 7.34 8.92
C LEU A 65 2.44 8.54 9.31
N ILE A 66 2.73 9.14 10.45
CA ILE A 66 1.97 10.26 11.01
C ILE A 66 2.75 11.55 10.79
N ASN A 67 2.23 12.42 9.93
CA ASN A 67 2.87 13.67 9.51
C ASN A 67 4.30 13.47 8.94
N ALA A 68 4.57 12.29 8.37
CA ALA A 68 5.84 11.95 7.73
C ALA A 68 5.62 11.62 6.25
N ALA A 69 6.64 11.94 5.45
CA ALA A 69 6.65 11.67 4.01
C ALA A 69 6.97 10.19 3.73
N PRO A 70 6.52 9.62 2.60
CA PRO A 70 6.88 8.27 2.20
C PRO A 70 8.38 8.03 2.14
N VAL A 71 8.81 6.86 2.60
CA VAL A 71 10.21 6.43 2.64
C VAL A 71 10.64 5.96 1.25
N LYS A 72 11.87 6.29 0.83
CA LYS A 72 12.36 5.91 -0.50
C LYS A 72 12.51 4.40 -0.65
N ALA A 73 12.46 3.93 -1.89
CA ALA A 73 12.61 2.51 -2.19
C ALA A 73 13.96 1.97 -1.65
N GLY A 74 13.91 0.84 -0.94
CA GLY A 74 15.08 0.17 -0.37
C GLY A 74 15.55 0.72 0.98
N GLU A 75 15.06 1.89 1.42
CA GLU A 75 15.35 2.43 2.73
C GLU A 75 14.46 1.78 3.80
N VAL A 76 15.02 1.57 4.99
CA VAL A 76 14.28 1.01 6.13
C VAL A 76 13.31 2.06 6.67
N VAL A 77 12.06 1.67 6.90
CA VAL A 77 11.08 2.51 7.58
C VAL A 77 11.57 2.79 9.01
N PRO A 78 11.72 4.07 9.42
CA PRO A 78 12.20 4.41 10.76
C PRO A 78 11.38 3.75 11.87
N ALA A 79 12.06 3.39 12.96
CA ALA A 79 11.43 2.89 14.19
C ALA A 79 11.38 4.03 15.21
N ASP A 80 10.40 4.90 15.07
CA ASP A 80 10.17 6.06 15.94
C ASP A 80 8.67 6.30 16.17
N ASP A 81 8.33 7.35 16.93
CA ASP A 81 6.96 7.66 17.32
C ASP A 81 6.06 8.10 16.14
N GLN A 82 6.63 8.44 14.97
CA GLN A 82 5.88 8.83 13.78
C GLN A 82 5.54 7.64 12.87
N HIS A 83 6.13 6.47 13.11
CA HIS A 83 6.02 5.30 12.25
C HIS A 83 5.44 4.12 13.02
N ILE A 84 4.20 3.75 12.72
CA ILE A 84 3.55 2.56 13.31
C ILE A 84 3.78 1.36 12.39
N HIS A 85 4.34 0.29 12.95
CA HIS A 85 4.73 -0.92 12.22
C HIS A 85 3.67 -2.02 12.36
N PHE A 86 3.24 -2.59 11.23
CA PHE A 86 2.29 -3.72 11.20
C PHE A 86 2.99 -5.03 10.80
N GLY A 87 4.14 -5.30 11.43
CA GLY A 87 5.02 -6.44 11.13
C GLY A 87 4.43 -7.83 11.41
N LYS A 88 3.21 -7.96 11.94
CA LYS A 88 2.49 -9.24 12.04
C LYS A 88 1.51 -9.45 10.88
N GLY A 89 1.52 -8.56 9.89
CA GLY A 89 0.59 -8.57 8.77
C GLY A 89 -0.78 -7.97 9.11
N GLN A 90 -0.85 -7.04 10.06
CA GLN A 90 -2.11 -6.36 10.37
C GLN A 90 -2.57 -5.50 9.18
N THR A 91 -3.86 -5.56 8.90
CA THR A 91 -4.51 -4.76 7.85
C THR A 91 -5.44 -3.68 8.43
N GLU A 92 -5.47 -3.56 9.75
CA GLU A 92 -6.19 -2.53 10.47
C GLU A 92 -5.64 -2.31 11.88
N THR A 93 -5.94 -1.15 12.45
CA THR A 93 -5.61 -0.78 13.83
C THR A 93 -6.59 0.27 14.35
N GLU A 94 -6.58 0.49 15.66
CA GLU A 94 -7.06 1.75 16.24
C GLU A 94 -5.89 2.73 16.35
N VAL A 95 -6.13 4.00 16.00
CA VAL A 95 -5.19 5.10 16.13
C VAL A 95 -5.72 6.09 17.16
N LYS A 96 -4.87 6.43 18.12
CA LYS A 96 -5.15 7.44 19.14
C LYS A 96 -4.29 8.66 18.88
N LEU A 97 -4.93 9.76 18.48
CA LEU A 97 -4.31 11.05 18.27
C LEU A 97 -5.03 12.13 19.10
N ALA A 98 -4.33 13.20 19.42
CA ALA A 98 -4.95 14.39 20.01
C ALA A 98 -5.81 15.11 18.96
N PRO A 99 -6.75 15.99 19.36
CA PRO A 99 -7.47 16.83 18.42
C PRO A 99 -6.52 17.65 17.56
N GLY A 100 -6.77 17.69 16.24
CA GLY A 100 -5.88 18.35 15.28
C GLY A 100 -6.04 17.84 13.85
N THR A 101 -5.25 18.40 12.94
CA THR A 101 -5.20 17.96 11.53
C THR A 101 -3.91 17.19 11.27
N TYR A 102 -4.04 16.02 10.65
CA TYR A 102 -2.94 15.12 10.38
C TYR A 102 -2.90 14.71 8.91
N VAL A 103 -1.69 14.50 8.40
CA VAL A 103 -1.46 13.73 7.18
C VAL A 103 -1.05 12.33 7.60
N LEU A 104 -1.84 11.34 7.20
CA LEU A 104 -1.52 9.93 7.39
C LEU A 104 -1.06 9.35 6.07
N SER A 105 0.15 8.80 6.04
CA SER A 105 0.68 8.11 4.86
C SER A 105 0.75 6.61 5.14
N LEU A 106 0.09 5.80 4.31
CA LEU A 106 0.24 4.36 4.31
C LEU A 106 1.43 3.99 3.43
N GLN A 107 2.33 3.16 3.92
CA GLN A 107 3.51 2.68 3.20
C GLN A 107 3.56 1.15 3.23
N PHE A 108 3.84 0.52 2.10
CA PHE A 108 4.17 -0.92 2.05
C PHE A 108 5.69 -1.13 2.04
N ALA A 109 6.15 -2.16 2.76
CA ALA A 109 7.56 -2.53 2.85
C ALA A 109 7.73 -4.06 2.93
N ASN A 110 8.92 -4.55 2.61
CA ASN A 110 9.24 -5.98 2.59
C ASN A 110 9.48 -6.56 4.01
N GLY A 111 9.84 -7.84 4.10
CA GLY A 111 10.16 -8.52 5.37
C GLY A 111 11.27 -7.88 6.21
N LEU A 112 12.13 -7.02 5.62
CA LEU A 112 13.18 -6.28 6.33
C LEU A 112 12.76 -4.85 6.70
N HIS A 113 11.47 -4.52 6.58
CA HIS A 113 10.94 -3.15 6.71
C HIS A 113 11.54 -2.17 5.70
N GLN A 114 12.07 -2.66 4.57
CA GLN A 114 12.55 -1.80 3.49
C GLN A 114 11.38 -1.40 2.62
N SER A 115 11.18 -0.08 2.48
CA SER A 115 10.10 0.50 1.69
C SER A 115 10.16 0.02 0.24
N TYR A 116 9.01 -0.29 -0.34
CA TYR A 116 8.87 -0.47 -1.79
C TYR A 116 8.85 0.87 -2.55
N GLY A 117 9.00 1.98 -1.84
CA GLY A 117 9.12 3.33 -2.36
C GLY A 117 7.79 4.08 -2.43
N PRO A 118 7.81 5.34 -2.91
CA PRO A 118 6.62 6.20 -2.97
C PRO A 118 5.48 5.64 -3.84
N GLY A 119 5.78 4.81 -4.85
CA GLY A 119 4.75 4.16 -5.67
C GLY A 119 3.91 3.12 -4.91
N MET A 120 4.40 2.63 -3.78
CA MET A 120 3.70 1.74 -2.84
C MET A 120 3.32 2.49 -1.56
N SER A 121 2.94 3.75 -1.73
CA SER A 121 2.42 4.60 -0.66
C SER A 121 1.20 5.39 -1.12
N THR A 122 0.36 5.79 -0.16
CA THR A 122 -0.74 6.73 -0.39
C THR A 122 -0.93 7.57 0.87
N SER A 123 -1.44 8.79 0.72
CA SER A 123 -1.66 9.69 1.85
C SER A 123 -3.08 10.21 1.89
N ILE A 124 -3.59 10.39 3.09
CA ILE A 124 -4.87 11.05 3.37
C ILE A 124 -4.67 12.14 4.41
N LYS A 125 -5.53 13.16 4.37
CA LYS A 125 -5.67 14.17 5.41
C LYS A 125 -6.86 13.80 6.29
N VAL A 126 -6.66 13.82 7.61
CA VAL A 126 -7.74 13.60 8.58
C VAL A 126 -7.78 14.72 9.61
N THR A 127 -8.98 15.00 10.13
CA THR A 127 -9.17 15.91 11.26
C THR A 127 -9.70 15.13 12.46
N VAL A 128 -8.98 15.17 13.57
CA VAL A 128 -9.37 14.53 14.83
C VAL A 128 -10.06 15.57 15.70
N LYS A 129 -11.26 15.24 16.19
CA LYS A 129 -12.04 16.05 17.14
C LYS A 129 -11.86 15.57 18.57
#